data_AF-A0A1F1CDB1-F1
#
_entry.id   AF-A0A1F1CDB1-F1
#
_cell.length_a   1.000
_cell.length_b   1.000
_cell.length_c   1.000
_cell.angle_alpha   90.00
_cell.angle_beta   90.00
_cell.angle_gamma   90.00
#
_symmetry.space_group_name_H-M   'P 1'
#
loop_
_entity.id
_entity.type
_entity.pdbx_description
1 polymer ?
#
loop_
_entity_poly.entity_id
_entity_poly.type
_entity_poly.pdbx_seq_one_letter_code
_entity_poly.pdbx_strand_id
1 'polypeptide(L)'
;MSEPLKKTLQIENLEIKISSDSSIPHVILNGVDFQAEDIGLQGINIVWETSKDEVPETLIQIDYINGREHPKEISIKQSFPNTLLK
;
A
#
# COMPACT_ATOMS: atom_id res chain seq x y z
N MET A 1 4.26 18.16 18.71
CA MET A 1 5.46 17.45 18.21
C MET A 1 4.97 16.24 17.44
N SER A 2 4.85 16.36 16.12
CA SER A 2 4.42 15.26 15.26
C SER A 2 5.66 14.43 14.93
N GLU A 3 5.65 13.13 15.24
CA GLU A 3 6.74 12.24 14.86
C GLU A 3 6.93 12.26 13.33
N PRO A 4 8.18 12.14 12.82
CA PRO A 4 8.42 12.21 11.40
C PRO A 4 7.79 10.99 10.70
N LEU A 5 7.07 11.26 9.61
CA LEU A 5 6.53 10.37 8.57
C LEU A 5 7.56 9.37 7.96
N LYS A 6 8.75 9.23 8.56
CA LYS A 6 9.81 8.31 8.14
C LYS A 6 9.55 6.86 8.54
N LYS A 7 8.73 6.59 9.57
CA LYS A 7 8.32 5.22 9.94
C LYS A 7 7.26 4.62 9.00
N THR A 8 6.56 5.44 8.22
CA THR A 8 5.41 5.02 7.37
C THR A 8 5.79 4.63 5.95
N LEU A 9 7.08 4.52 5.61
CA LEU A 9 7.52 4.19 4.26
C LEU A 9 7.68 2.69 3.99
N GLN A 10 7.54 1.82 5.00
CA GLN A 10 7.54 0.37 4.81
C GLN A 10 6.11 -0.15 4.76
N ILE A 11 5.84 -1.16 3.94
CA ILE A 11 4.55 -1.86 3.86
C ILE A 11 4.59 -3.01 4.86
N GLU A 12 3.79 -2.93 5.92
CA GLU A 12 3.64 -3.99 6.93
C GLU A 12 2.29 -4.71 6.80
N ASN A 13 1.22 -3.94 6.58
CA ASN A 13 -0.14 -4.44 6.42
C ASN A 13 -0.89 -3.56 5.41
N LEU A 14 -1.62 -4.21 4.49
CA LEU A 14 -2.53 -3.55 3.56
C LEU A 14 -3.87 -4.28 3.62
N GLU A 15 -4.92 -3.56 3.98
CA GLU A 15 -6.30 -4.05 3.97
C GLU A 15 -7.12 -3.24 2.96
N ILE A 16 -7.87 -3.95 2.12
CA ILE A 16 -8.80 -3.36 1.15
C ILE A 16 -10.13 -4.07 1.31
N LYS A 17 -11.15 -3.31 1.68
CA LYS A 17 -12.52 -3.83 1.81
C LYS A 17 -13.41 -3.17 0.77
N ILE A 18 -13.94 -4.00 -0.11
CA ILE A 18 -14.95 -3.62 -1.09
C ILE A 18 -16.29 -4.12 -0.55
N SER A 19 -17.27 -3.22 -0.44
CA SER A 19 -18.63 -3.54 0.00
C SER A 19 -19.61 -3.13 -1.09
N SER A 20 -20.70 -3.87 -1.27
CA SER A 20 -21.84 -3.45 -2.09
C SER A 20 -22.51 -2.18 -1.58
N ASP A 21 -22.30 -1.86 -0.30
CA ASP A 21 -23.01 -0.82 0.42
C ASP A 21 -22.25 0.52 0.38
N SER A 22 -21.07 0.54 -0.25
CA SER A 22 -20.20 1.71 -0.40
C SER A 22 -19.74 1.82 -1.85
N SER A 23 -19.78 3.03 -2.41
CA SER A 23 -19.19 3.32 -3.72
C SER A 23 -17.68 3.49 -3.69
N ILE A 24 -17.08 3.54 -2.48
CA ILE A 24 -15.64 3.79 -2.27
C ILE A 24 -15.06 2.61 -1.49
N PRO A 25 -13.95 1.99 -1.94
CA PRO A 25 -13.27 0.95 -1.18
C PRO A 25 -12.66 1.53 0.10
N HIS A 26 -12.76 0.80 1.20
CA HIS A 26 -12.09 1.16 2.45
C HIS A 26 -10.67 0.62 2.41
N VAL A 27 -9.68 1.50 2.57
CA VAL A 27 -8.25 1.18 2.44
C VAL A 27 -7.55 1.57 3.73
N ILE A 28 -6.82 0.61 4.31
CA ILE A 28 -5.99 0.80 5.49
C ILE A 28 -4.57 0.34 5.15
N LEU A 29 -3.58 1.23 5.33
CA LEU A 29 -2.16 0.92 5.17
C LEU A 29 -1.46 1.09 6.50
N ASN A 30 -0.91 0.02 7.06
CA ASN A 30 -0.25 0.01 8.38
C ASN A 30 -1.10 0.65 9.49
N GLY A 31 -2.41 0.42 9.47
CA GLY A 31 -3.36 1.02 10.42
C GLY A 31 -3.77 2.47 10.09
N VAL A 32 -3.24 3.07 9.03
CA VAL A 32 -3.66 4.40 8.53
C VAL A 32 -4.87 4.24 7.63
N ASP A 33 -6.01 4.74 8.09
CA ASP A 33 -7.24 4.82 7.31
C ASP A 33 -7.13 5.95 6.28
N PHE A 34 -7.16 5.59 5.00
CA PHE A 34 -7.00 6.55 3.91
C PHE A 34 -8.14 7.58 3.85
N GLN A 35 -9.37 7.17 4.19
CA GLN A 35 -10.51 8.08 4.18
C GLN A 35 -10.43 9.09 5.33
N ALA A 36 -10.06 8.64 6.53
CA ALA A 36 -9.92 9.52 7.69
C ALA A 36 -8.78 10.54 7.53
N GLU A 37 -7.74 10.18 6.77
CA GLU A 37 -6.56 11.00 6.56
C GLU A 37 -6.59 11.84 5.26
N ASP A 38 -7.69 11.82 4.50
CA ASP A 38 -7.84 12.49 3.20
C ASP A 38 -6.77 12.06 2.19
N ILE A 39 -6.57 10.74 2.07
CA ILE A 39 -5.62 10.11 1.17
C ILE A 39 -6.37 9.39 0.04
N GLY A 40 -6.02 9.70 -1.21
CA GLY A 40 -6.55 9.04 -2.40
C GLY A 40 -5.64 7.92 -2.88
N LEU A 41 -6.12 6.67 -2.87
CA LEU A 41 -5.41 5.56 -3.51
C LEU A 41 -5.43 5.74 -5.04
N GLN A 42 -4.26 5.74 -5.68
CA GLN A 42 -4.14 5.82 -7.14
C GLN A 42 -3.95 4.44 -7.78
N GLY A 43 -3.15 3.58 -7.16
CA GLY A 43 -2.80 2.30 -7.76
C GLY A 43 -2.16 1.33 -6.78
N ILE A 44 -2.33 0.05 -7.07
CA ILE A 44 -1.68 -1.05 -6.37
C ILE A 44 -1.14 -2.00 -7.43
N ASN A 45 0.15 -2.32 -7.33
CA ASN A 45 0.79 -3.31 -8.17
C ASN A 45 1.39 -4.40 -7.28
N ILE A 46 0.94 -5.64 -7.47
CA ILE A 46 1.46 -6.82 -6.80
C ILE A 46 2.03 -7.71 -7.89
N VAL A 47 3.36 -7.81 -7.94
CA VAL A 47 4.06 -8.73 -8.82
C VAL A 47 4.50 -9.91 -7.98
N TRP A 48 4.10 -11.11 -8.41
CA TRP A 48 4.49 -12.35 -7.76
C TRP A 48 5.29 -13.19 -8.75
N GLU A 49 6.55 -13.46 -8.43
CA GLU A 49 7.37 -14.34 -9.27
C GLU A 49 7.03 -15.81 -9.01
N THR A 50 6.74 -16.54 -10.08
CA THR A 50 6.43 -17.98 -10.03
C THR A 50 7.61 -18.86 -10.46
N SER A 51 8.74 -18.25 -10.80
CA SER A 51 9.96 -18.98 -11.19
C SER A 51 10.53 -19.73 -10.00
N LYS A 52 11.01 -20.95 -10.22
CA LYS A 52 11.67 -21.77 -9.20
C LYS A 52 13.18 -21.63 -9.19
N ASP A 53 13.74 -20.97 -10.21
CA ASP A 53 15.19 -20.91 -10.45
C ASP A 53 15.84 -19.67 -9.81
N GLU A 54 15.03 -18.72 -9.33
CA GLU A 54 15.47 -17.54 -8.58
C GLU A 54 14.76 -17.50 -7.21
N VAL A 55 15.32 -16.75 -6.25
CA VAL A 55 14.64 -16.53 -4.97
C VAL A 55 13.32 -15.82 -5.26
N PRO A 56 12.15 -16.40 -4.92
CA PRO A 56 10.87 -15.80 -5.27
C PRO A 56 10.77 -14.44 -4.58
N GLU A 57 10.67 -13.39 -5.38
CA GLU A 57 10.46 -12.04 -4.90
C GLU A 57 8.99 -11.65 -5.17
N THR A 58 8.24 -11.35 -4.12
CA THR A 58 6.99 -10.59 -4.28
C THR A 58 7.32 -9.12 -4.17
N LEU A 59 6.94 -8.36 -5.17
CA LEU A 59 7.02 -6.92 -5.17
C LEU A 59 5.63 -6.33 -4.95
N ILE A 60 5.48 -5.51 -3.91
CA ILE A 60 4.27 -4.72 -3.68
C ILE A 60 4.62 -3.25 -3.86
N GLN A 61 3.83 -2.56 -4.68
CA GLN A 61 3.86 -1.12 -4.86
C GLN A 61 2.48 -0.52 -4.59
N ILE A 62 2.45 0.57 -3.84
CA ILE A 62 1.25 1.34 -3.51
C ILE A 62 1.51 2.80 -3.89
N ASP A 63 0.67 3.31 -4.77
CA ASP A 63 0.71 4.70 -5.24
C ASP A 63 -0.52 5.43 -4.68
N TYR A 64 -0.31 6.58 -4.03
CA TYR A 64 -1.37 7.36 -3.41
C TYR A 64 -1.07 8.86 -3.39
N ILE A 65 -2.13 9.66 -3.36
CA ILE A 65 -2.07 11.11 -3.16
C ILE A 65 -2.42 11.42 -1.71
N ASN A 66 -1.52 12.10 -1.00
CA ASN A 66 -1.88 12.74 0.27
C ASN A 66 -2.58 14.07 -0.02
N GLY A 67 -3.87 14.20 0.33
CA GLY A 67 -4.69 15.37 0.03
C GLY A 67 -4.46 16.58 0.94
N ARG A 68 -3.74 16.44 2.06
CA ARG A 68 -3.54 17.52 3.02
C ARG A 68 -2.63 18.62 2.49
N GLU A 69 -3.09 19.87 2.59
CA GLU A 69 -2.47 21.18 2.30
C GLU A 69 -1.88 21.36 0.89
N HIS A 70 -1.08 20.42 0.39
CA HIS A 70 -0.53 20.36 -0.95
C HIS A 70 -0.54 18.91 -1.46
N PRO A 71 -1.46 18.56 -2.38
CA PRO A 71 -1.55 17.22 -2.94
C PRO A 71 -0.20 16.72 -3.42
N LYS A 72 0.27 15.63 -2.81
CA LYS A 72 1.56 15.02 -3.16
C LYS A 72 1.36 13.55 -3.48
N GLU A 73 1.83 13.16 -4.66
CA GLU A 73 1.95 11.77 -5.06
C GLU A 73 3.08 11.10 -4.29
N ILE A 74 2.78 9.94 -3.73
CA ILE A 74 3.70 9.10 -2.97
C ILE A 74 3.61 7.69 -3.55
N SER A 75 4.78 7.12 -3.84
CA SER A 75 4.92 5.73 -4.26
C SER A 75 5.77 5.01 -3.22
N ILE A 76 5.22 3.96 -2.63
CA ILE A 76 5.94 3.05 -1.74
C ILE A 76 6.10 1.72 -2.45
N LYS A 77 7.33 1.23 -2.55
CA LYS A 77 7.66 -0.04 -3.19
C LYS A 77 8.48 -0.89 -2.21
N GLN A 78 8.02 -2.10 -1.96
CA GLN A 78 8.67 -3.03 -1.05
C GLN A 78 8.74 -4.45 -1.64
N SER A 79 9.90 -5.06 -1.43
CA SER A 79 10.21 -6.44 -1.76
C SER A 79 9.94 -7.35 -0.57
N PHE A 80 9.34 -8.51 -0.82
CA PHE A 80 9.09 -9.57 0.16
C PHE A 80 9.73 -10.86 -0.35
N PRO A 81 11.01 -11.13 -0.01
CA PRO A 81 11.72 -12.30 -0.48
C PRO A 81 11.14 -13.59 0.14
N ASN A 82 11.28 -14.69 -0.59
CA ASN A 82 10.83 -16.03 -0.18
C ASN A 82 9.31 -16.16 0.04
N THR A 83 8.52 -15.33 -0.63
CA THR A 83 7.06 -15.43 -0.62
C THR A 83 6.60 -16.25 -1.83
N LEU A 84 5.98 -17.41 -1.57
CA LEU A 84 5.44 -18.29 -2.60
C LEU A 84 3.92 -18.25 -2.57
N LEU A 85 3.30 -18.14 -3.74
CA LEU A 85 1.85 -18.28 -3.86
C LEU A 85 1.51 -19.74 -3.58
N LYS A 86 0.72 -20.00 -2.54
CA LYS A 86 0.27 -21.34 -2.16
C LYS A 86 -1.13 -21.62 -2.67
#